data_AF-A0A967EKY0-F1
#
_entry.id   AF-A0A967EKY0-F1
#
_cell.length_a   1.000
_cell.length_b   1.000
_cell.length_c   1.000
_cell.angle_alpha   90.00
_cell.angle_beta   90.00
_cell.angle_gamma   90.00
#
_symmetry.space_group_name_H-M   'P 1'
#
loop_
_entity.id
_entity.type
_entity.pdbx_description
1 polymer ?
#
loop_
_entity_poly.entity_id
_entity_poly.type
_entity_poly.pdbx_seq_one_letter_code
_entity_poly.pdbx_strand_id
1 'polypeptide(L)'
;MKKLFVILIIITGLMTFVNAQGITNTLGGNTANNKFIIENSDSKTGLTVTGEGKVGIGTTNPYQKLEILSSDDTKDAAMRFLNDTGTILDIGVSGSDGGSGAGNDNPYMYTNNRDLIILSGTGNVGINTVNPQEKLDIVGTIRTTILEITGGSDLAEPFDIVSSEEIKPGMLVAIDSKRPGQLQIADSAYDRTVAGIVSGANGINPGMTMTQKGIVTDGALPVALTGRVYAWVDASNGPIKPGDLLTTSNTPGHAMKVDDYVKAQGAIIGKAMSALKQGKGLVLVLVSLQ
;
A
#
# COMPACT_ATOMS: atom_id res chain seq x y z
N MET A 1 -1.79 -75.54 11.16
CA MET A 1 -1.81 -74.27 11.93
C MET A 1 -0.37 -73.77 12.07
N LYS A 2 0.08 -72.84 11.22
CA LYS A 2 1.40 -72.20 11.39
C LYS A 2 1.25 -71.14 12.49
N LYS A 3 1.90 -71.35 13.63
CA LYS A 3 1.94 -70.39 14.73
C LYS A 3 2.83 -69.22 14.33
N LEU A 4 2.27 -68.02 14.32
CA LEU A 4 3.01 -66.76 14.22
C LEU A 4 3.73 -66.54 15.55
N PHE A 5 5.05 -66.69 15.57
CA PHE A 5 5.87 -66.30 16.72
C PHE A 5 6.05 -64.78 16.69
N VAL A 6 5.41 -64.07 17.61
CA VAL A 6 5.71 -62.66 17.87
C VAL A 6 6.82 -62.64 18.91
N ILE A 7 8.04 -62.35 18.48
CA ILE A 7 9.16 -62.09 19.39
C ILE A 7 8.99 -60.66 19.91
N LEU A 8 8.57 -60.53 21.18
CA LEU A 8 8.59 -59.25 21.88
C LEU A 8 10.01 -59.02 22.42
N ILE A 9 10.84 -58.31 21.65
CA ILE A 9 12.14 -57.84 22.15
C ILE A 9 11.87 -56.53 22.91
N ILE A 10 11.99 -56.54 24.24
CA ILE A 10 12.05 -55.30 25.02
C ILE A 10 13.46 -54.73 24.82
N ILE A 11 13.62 -53.88 23.81
CA ILE A 11 14.87 -53.16 23.56
C ILE A 11 14.83 -51.90 24.41
N THR A 12 15.74 -51.75 25.37
CA THR A 12 15.94 -50.51 26.14
C THR A 12 16.73 -49.46 25.34
N GLY A 13 16.57 -49.43 24.01
CA GLY A 13 17.41 -48.69 23.06
C GLY A 13 16.73 -48.48 21.71
N LEU A 14 17.45 -47.86 20.78
CA LEU A 14 16.98 -47.45 19.45
C LEU A 14 16.39 -48.63 18.66
N MET A 15 15.13 -48.54 18.21
CA MET A 15 14.55 -49.49 17.25
C MET A 15 14.53 -48.87 15.86
N THR A 16 15.32 -49.42 14.94
CA THR A 16 15.31 -49.04 13.52
C THR A 16 14.56 -50.09 12.72
N PHE A 17 13.50 -49.68 12.02
CA PHE A 17 12.79 -50.51 11.05
C PHE A 17 13.15 -50.04 9.64
N VAL A 18 13.55 -50.94 8.75
CA VAL A 18 13.73 -50.64 7.32
C VAL A 18 12.54 -51.22 6.57
N ASN A 19 11.76 -50.39 5.86
CA ASN A 19 10.67 -50.91 5.03
C ASN A 19 11.20 -51.46 3.69
N ALA A 20 10.33 -52.14 2.93
CA ALA A 20 10.70 -52.74 1.63
C ALA A 20 11.13 -51.72 0.55
N GLN A 21 10.96 -50.42 0.81
CA GLN A 21 11.39 -49.31 -0.05
C GLN A 21 12.71 -48.68 0.44
N GLY A 22 13.37 -49.25 1.46
CA GLY A 22 14.63 -48.73 2.00
C GLY A 22 14.48 -47.58 3.00
N ILE A 23 13.26 -47.22 3.40
CA ILE A 23 13.02 -46.13 4.37
C ILE A 23 13.29 -46.64 5.79
N THR A 24 14.22 -45.98 6.48
CA THR A 24 14.54 -46.19 7.91
C THR A 24 13.57 -45.43 8.80
N ASN A 25 12.79 -46.15 9.60
CA ASN A 25 11.89 -45.60 10.60
C ASN A 25 12.46 -45.91 11.98
N THR A 26 13.06 -44.91 12.62
CA THR A 26 13.69 -45.05 13.94
C THR A 26 12.70 -44.63 15.02
N LEU A 27 12.17 -45.60 15.77
CA LEU A 27 11.34 -45.34 16.94
C LEU A 27 12.17 -45.57 18.21
N GLY A 28 12.46 -44.49 18.93
CA GLY A 28 13.26 -44.52 20.16
C GLY A 28 14.29 -43.40 20.16
N GLY A 29 14.30 -42.56 21.20
CA GLY A 29 15.14 -41.37 21.26
C GLY A 29 16.63 -41.70 21.29
N ASN A 30 17.38 -41.12 20.34
CA ASN A 30 18.84 -41.09 20.38
C ASN A 30 19.28 -39.78 21.05
N THR A 31 19.91 -39.91 22.22
CA THR A 31 20.80 -38.96 22.90
C THR A 31 20.41 -37.47 22.89
N ALA A 32 20.05 -36.98 24.09
CA ALA A 32 19.95 -35.58 24.53
C ALA A 32 18.96 -34.63 23.82
N ASN A 33 18.71 -34.69 22.50
CA ASN A 33 18.08 -33.54 21.84
C ASN A 33 16.85 -33.83 20.95
N ASN A 34 16.63 -35.05 20.43
CA ASN A 34 15.48 -35.34 19.54
C ASN A 34 14.62 -36.54 19.99
N LYS A 35 13.29 -36.34 20.03
CA LYS A 35 12.26 -37.28 20.51
C LYS A 35 11.69 -38.17 19.39
N PHE A 36 11.67 -37.70 18.14
CA PHE A 36 11.21 -38.45 16.96
C PHE A 36 11.81 -37.87 15.68
N ILE A 37 12.29 -38.70 14.75
CA ILE A 37 12.86 -38.27 13.46
C ILE A 37 12.39 -39.21 12.34
N ILE A 38 11.95 -38.64 11.21
CA ILE A 38 11.73 -39.34 9.93
C ILE A 38 12.72 -38.77 8.92
N GLU A 39 13.59 -39.63 8.39
CA GLU A 39 14.57 -39.30 7.35
C GLU A 39 14.13 -39.86 5.99
N ASN A 40 14.40 -39.13 4.91
CA ASN A 40 14.31 -39.65 3.54
C ASN A 40 15.74 -40.01 3.05
N SER A 41 15.84 -40.92 2.09
CA SER A 41 17.07 -41.53 1.55
C SER A 41 18.16 -40.55 1.10
N ASP A 42 17.81 -39.28 0.86
CA ASP A 42 18.70 -38.23 0.33
C ASP A 42 19.21 -37.25 1.41
N SER A 43 19.19 -37.60 2.70
CA SER A 43 19.56 -36.72 3.83
C SER A 43 18.71 -35.43 3.99
N LYS A 44 17.68 -35.24 3.15
CA LYS A 44 16.64 -34.24 3.40
C LYS A 44 15.78 -34.73 4.58
N THR A 45 15.85 -34.03 5.70
CA THR A 45 15.10 -34.39 6.92
C THR A 45 13.60 -34.20 6.66
N GLY A 46 12.80 -35.25 6.80
CA GLY A 46 11.36 -35.18 6.58
C GLY A 46 10.65 -34.47 7.74
N LEU A 47 10.73 -35.04 8.93
CA LEU A 47 10.07 -34.53 10.14
C LEU A 47 10.94 -34.80 11.37
N THR A 48 11.16 -33.78 12.21
CA THR A 48 11.87 -33.85 13.49
C THR A 48 10.99 -33.35 14.61
N VAL A 49 11.00 -34.02 15.76
CA VAL A 49 10.45 -33.52 17.03
C VAL A 49 11.56 -33.51 18.06
N THR A 50 11.89 -32.36 18.64
CA THR A 50 12.97 -32.21 19.61
C THR A 50 12.54 -32.65 21.02
N GLY A 51 13.50 -32.89 21.91
CA GLY A 51 13.28 -33.11 23.34
C GLY A 51 12.65 -31.90 24.05
N GLU A 52 12.80 -30.71 23.47
CA GLU A 52 12.16 -29.46 23.90
C GLU A 52 10.71 -29.30 23.39
N GLY A 53 10.22 -30.24 22.58
CA GLY A 53 8.86 -30.21 22.03
C GLY A 53 8.69 -29.30 20.80
N LYS A 54 9.78 -28.95 20.10
CA LYS A 54 9.73 -28.24 18.83
C LYS A 54 9.61 -29.22 17.67
N VAL A 55 8.92 -28.84 16.59
CA VAL A 55 8.71 -29.65 15.39
C VAL A 55 9.39 -28.99 14.19
N GLY A 56 10.28 -29.70 13.52
CA GLY A 56 10.93 -29.27 12.28
C GLY A 56 10.44 -30.11 11.09
N ILE A 57 10.09 -29.51 9.96
CA ILE A 57 9.89 -30.19 8.68
C ILE A 57 10.95 -29.63 7.73
N GLY A 58 11.80 -30.48 7.15
CA GLY A 58 12.95 -30.02 6.38
C GLY A 58 14.16 -29.56 7.21
N THR A 59 14.07 -29.52 8.55
CA THR A 59 15.16 -29.14 9.47
C THR A 59 15.25 -30.06 10.69
N THR A 60 16.47 -30.31 11.19
CA THR A 60 16.74 -31.09 12.41
C THR A 60 16.91 -30.22 13.66
N ASN A 61 17.05 -28.90 13.51
CA ASN A 61 17.31 -27.97 14.61
C ASN A 61 16.36 -26.76 14.55
N PRO A 62 15.05 -26.96 14.79
CA PRO A 62 14.08 -25.88 14.75
C PRO A 62 14.35 -24.85 15.86
N TYR A 63 14.37 -23.58 15.49
CA TYR A 63 14.43 -22.42 16.40
C TYR A 63 13.06 -22.11 17.01
N GLN A 64 11.97 -22.36 16.27
CA GLN A 64 10.57 -22.12 16.69
C GLN A 64 9.84 -23.43 17.06
N LYS A 65 8.65 -23.32 17.68
CA LYS A 65 7.83 -24.49 18.04
C LYS A 65 7.42 -25.35 16.83
N LEU A 66 7.20 -24.71 15.69
CA LEU A 66 7.04 -25.35 14.40
C LEU A 66 7.89 -24.55 13.40
N GLU A 67 8.82 -25.23 12.73
CA GLU A 67 9.66 -24.66 11.68
C GLU A 67 9.58 -25.54 10.45
N ILE A 68 9.33 -24.94 9.30
CA ILE A 68 9.28 -25.64 8.03
C ILE A 68 10.29 -24.97 7.10
N LEU A 69 11.33 -25.72 6.77
CA LEU A 69 12.41 -25.27 5.90
C LEU A 69 12.18 -25.85 4.51
N SER A 70 11.94 -24.99 3.53
CA SER A 70 12.02 -25.36 2.11
C SER A 70 13.43 -25.07 1.62
N SER A 71 14.11 -26.08 1.07
CA SER A 71 15.51 -25.98 0.61
C SER A 71 15.65 -25.71 -0.88
N ASP A 72 14.53 -25.68 -1.61
CA ASP A 72 14.52 -25.62 -3.06
C ASP A 72 14.17 -24.18 -3.48
N ASP A 73 14.98 -23.57 -4.36
CA ASP A 73 14.85 -22.17 -4.83
C ASP A 73 13.56 -21.90 -5.65
N THR A 74 12.68 -22.88 -5.75
CA THR A 74 11.36 -22.75 -6.37
C THR A 74 10.36 -22.20 -5.35
N LYS A 75 9.26 -21.58 -5.82
CA LYS A 75 8.12 -21.17 -4.98
C LYS A 75 7.40 -22.39 -4.39
N ASP A 76 8.09 -23.13 -3.52
CA ASP A 76 7.54 -24.31 -2.87
C ASP A 76 6.83 -23.86 -1.59
N ALA A 77 5.55 -24.20 -1.51
CA ALA A 77 4.74 -23.93 -0.34
C ALA A 77 5.31 -24.71 0.86
N ALA A 78 5.72 -24.00 1.91
CA ALA A 78 6.10 -24.63 3.18
C ALA A 78 4.88 -25.30 3.84
N MET A 79 3.69 -24.74 3.65
CA MET A 79 2.42 -25.30 4.13
C MET A 79 1.37 -25.21 3.03
N ARG A 80 0.66 -26.31 2.79
CA ARG A 80 -0.42 -26.38 1.81
C ARG A 80 -1.71 -26.86 2.48
N PHE A 81 -2.78 -26.10 2.32
CA PHE A 81 -4.13 -26.48 2.73
C PHE A 81 -4.94 -26.80 1.47
N LEU A 82 -5.47 -28.01 1.38
CA LEU A 82 -6.31 -28.46 0.26
C LEU A 82 -7.73 -28.76 0.73
N ASN A 83 -8.70 -28.66 -0.17
CA ASN A 83 -10.00 -29.30 -0.04
C ASN A 83 -10.22 -30.31 -1.19
N ASP A 84 -11.26 -31.15 -1.09
CA ASP A 84 -11.58 -32.18 -2.09
C ASP A 84 -11.91 -31.63 -3.48
N THR A 85 -12.12 -30.31 -3.59
CA THR A 85 -12.38 -29.60 -4.85
C THR A 85 -11.11 -29.01 -5.48
N GLY A 86 -9.94 -29.18 -4.86
CA GLY A 86 -8.66 -28.67 -5.36
C GLY A 86 -8.41 -27.18 -5.08
N THR A 87 -9.24 -26.53 -4.25
CA THR A 87 -8.92 -25.18 -3.73
C THR A 87 -7.74 -25.30 -2.79
N ILE A 88 -6.70 -24.53 -3.09
CA ILE A 88 -5.43 -24.58 -2.40
C ILE A 88 -5.16 -23.21 -1.78
N LEU A 89 -4.78 -23.20 -0.50
CA LEU A 89 -4.02 -22.11 0.10
C LEU A 89 -2.60 -22.62 0.35
N ASP A 90 -1.66 -22.02 -0.36
CA ASP A 90 -0.24 -22.24 -0.13
C ASP A 90 0.33 -21.05 0.66
N ILE A 91 1.04 -21.38 1.75
CA ILE A 91 1.81 -20.45 2.56
C ILE A 91 3.27 -20.86 2.45
N GLY A 92 4.12 -19.96 1.99
CA GLY A 92 5.54 -20.21 1.84
C GLY A 92 6.35 -18.92 1.88
N VAL A 93 7.66 -19.11 1.86
CA VAL A 93 8.64 -18.06 1.59
C VAL A 93 9.17 -18.30 0.18
N SER A 94 9.28 -17.25 -0.62
CA SER A 94 9.91 -17.37 -1.94
C SER A 94 11.41 -17.35 -1.73
N GLY A 95 12.12 -18.39 -2.18
CA GLY A 95 13.55 -18.29 -2.40
C GLY A 95 13.83 -17.16 -3.39
N SER A 96 14.93 -16.43 -3.22
CA SER A 96 15.35 -15.44 -4.21
C SER A 96 15.46 -16.12 -5.58
N ASP A 97 14.93 -15.49 -6.63
CA ASP A 97 15.34 -15.80 -8.00
C ASP A 97 16.86 -15.56 -8.09
N GLY A 98 17.66 -16.59 -7.78
CA GLY A 98 19.12 -16.59 -7.86
C GLY A 98 19.83 -15.48 -7.08
N GLY A 99 20.10 -15.69 -5.79
CA GLY A 99 21.09 -14.88 -5.10
C GLY A 99 21.09 -15.06 -3.59
N SER A 100 22.07 -15.82 -3.10
CA SER A 100 22.48 -15.87 -1.70
C SER A 100 22.94 -14.48 -1.23
N GLY A 101 22.04 -13.76 -0.57
CA GLY A 101 22.32 -12.48 0.07
C GLY A 101 21.02 -11.91 0.64
N ALA A 102 21.01 -11.61 1.94
CA ALA A 102 19.86 -11.06 2.67
C ALA A 102 19.07 -10.04 1.84
N GLY A 103 17.77 -10.27 1.58
CA GLY A 103 16.98 -9.21 0.94
C GLY A 103 15.51 -9.40 0.53
N ASN A 104 14.95 -10.60 0.28
CA ASN A 104 13.61 -10.65 -0.35
C ASN A 104 12.76 -11.92 -0.11
N ASP A 105 12.87 -12.56 1.06
CA ASP A 105 12.00 -13.68 1.42
C ASP A 105 10.61 -13.15 1.83
N ASN A 106 9.73 -13.01 0.85
CA ASN A 106 8.39 -12.45 1.05
C ASN A 106 7.40 -13.56 1.41
N PRO A 107 6.71 -13.48 2.56
CA PRO A 107 5.55 -14.34 2.80
C PRO A 107 4.51 -14.09 1.70
N TYR A 108 4.04 -15.16 1.05
CA TYR A 108 3.00 -15.08 0.04
C TYR A 108 1.82 -16.00 0.35
N MET A 109 0.64 -15.58 -0.11
CA MET A 109 -0.55 -16.44 -0.22
C MET A 109 -0.88 -16.64 -1.69
N TYR A 110 -0.97 -17.90 -2.10
CA TYR A 110 -1.20 -18.29 -3.49
C TYR A 110 -2.46 -19.17 -3.60
N THR A 111 -3.26 -18.93 -4.63
CA THR A 111 -4.43 -19.77 -4.95
C THR A 111 -4.46 -20.00 -6.47
N ASN A 112 -4.72 -21.24 -6.91
CA ASN A 112 -4.97 -21.58 -8.33
C ASN A 112 -3.97 -20.98 -9.34
N ASN A 113 -2.67 -21.10 -9.08
CA ASN A 113 -1.64 -20.57 -9.97
C ASN A 113 -1.58 -19.02 -10.11
N ARG A 114 -2.06 -18.25 -9.11
CA ARG A 114 -1.90 -16.77 -9.06
C ARG A 114 -1.47 -16.24 -7.69
N ASP A 115 -0.54 -15.27 -7.72
CA ASP A 115 -0.10 -14.50 -6.56
C ASP A 115 -1.26 -13.60 -6.10
N LEU A 116 -1.82 -13.88 -4.92
CA LEU A 116 -3.01 -13.16 -4.42
C LEU A 116 -2.61 -12.00 -3.49
N ILE A 117 -1.75 -12.28 -2.51
CA ILE A 117 -1.25 -11.31 -1.53
C ILE A 117 0.24 -11.58 -1.31
N ILE A 118 1.05 -10.53 -1.40
CA ILE A 118 2.49 -10.57 -1.14
C ILE A 118 2.83 -9.57 -0.03
N LEU A 119 3.55 -10.03 1.00
CA LEU A 119 4.18 -9.18 1.99
C LEU A 119 5.64 -8.97 1.58
N SER A 120 6.00 -7.78 1.12
CA SER A 120 7.40 -7.50 0.77
C SER A 120 8.30 -7.51 2.01
N GLY A 121 9.61 -7.74 1.82
CA GLY A 121 10.62 -7.64 2.88
C GLY A 121 10.72 -6.23 3.48
N THR A 122 10.11 -5.23 2.83
CA THR A 122 9.95 -3.86 3.30
C THR A 122 8.63 -3.60 4.07
N GLY A 123 7.81 -4.64 4.27
CA GLY A 123 6.55 -4.58 4.99
C GLY A 123 5.41 -3.92 4.22
N ASN A 124 5.43 -3.97 2.89
CA ASN A 124 4.33 -3.52 2.03
C ASN A 124 3.47 -4.71 1.60
N VAL A 125 2.18 -4.48 1.37
CA VAL A 125 1.22 -5.48 0.88
C VAL A 125 0.93 -5.24 -0.59
N GLY A 126 1.26 -6.19 -1.45
CA GLY A 126 0.86 -6.21 -2.86
C GLY A 126 -0.33 -7.13 -3.10
N ILE A 127 -1.36 -6.66 -3.80
CA ILE A 127 -2.44 -7.50 -4.33
C ILE A 127 -2.36 -7.46 -5.85
N ASN A 128 -2.15 -8.62 -6.47
CA ASN A 128 -1.90 -8.77 -7.91
C ASN A 128 -0.65 -8.00 -8.41
N THR A 129 0.33 -7.77 -7.52
CA THR A 129 1.66 -7.21 -7.83
C THR A 129 2.71 -7.79 -6.90
N VAL A 130 3.90 -8.09 -7.44
CA VAL A 130 5.05 -8.61 -6.68
C VAL A 130 6.00 -7.51 -6.19
N ASN A 131 5.85 -6.28 -6.70
CA ASN A 131 6.71 -5.14 -6.41
C ASN A 131 5.88 -3.94 -5.91
N PRO A 132 5.22 -4.02 -4.73
CA PRO A 132 4.36 -2.95 -4.23
C PRO A 132 5.15 -1.65 -3.98
N GLN A 133 4.73 -0.55 -4.61
CA GLN A 133 5.38 0.76 -4.47
C GLN A 133 4.90 1.55 -3.24
N GLU A 134 3.75 1.16 -2.69
CA GLU A 134 3.14 1.77 -1.50
C GLU A 134 2.87 0.72 -0.43
N LYS A 135 2.52 1.17 0.80
CA LYS A 135 2.20 0.27 1.92
C LYS A 135 1.11 -0.76 1.59
N LEU A 136 0.15 -0.35 0.77
CA LEU A 136 -0.83 -1.22 0.13
C LEU A 136 -0.89 -0.84 -1.35
N ASP A 137 -0.51 -1.75 -2.23
CA ASP A 137 -0.51 -1.56 -3.68
C ASP A 137 -1.39 -2.62 -4.33
N ILE A 138 -2.48 -2.20 -4.98
CA ILE A 138 -3.49 -3.08 -5.55
C ILE A 138 -3.58 -2.82 -7.04
N VAL A 139 -3.18 -3.81 -7.85
CA VAL A 139 -3.37 -3.78 -9.29
C VAL A 139 -4.72 -4.41 -9.63
N GLY A 140 -5.79 -3.62 -9.52
CA GLY A 140 -7.15 -4.07 -9.81
C GLY A 140 -8.24 -3.16 -9.26
N THR A 141 -9.47 -3.68 -9.22
CA THR A 141 -10.64 -2.97 -8.66
C THR A 141 -10.83 -3.31 -7.19
N ILE A 142 -11.03 -2.28 -6.36
CA ILE A 142 -11.36 -2.42 -4.94
C ILE A 142 -12.87 -2.25 -4.76
N ARG A 143 -13.51 -3.16 -4.01
CA ARG A 143 -14.89 -3.01 -3.54
C ARG A 143 -14.88 -3.03 -2.01
N THR A 144 -15.33 -1.94 -1.40
CA THR A 144 -15.48 -1.81 0.06
C THR A 144 -16.85 -1.21 0.38
N THR A 145 -17.36 -1.45 1.58
CA THR A 145 -18.62 -0.83 2.05
C THR A 145 -18.41 0.65 2.36
N ILE A 146 -17.35 0.97 3.10
CA ILE A 146 -16.99 2.33 3.51
C ILE A 146 -15.46 2.45 3.39
N LEU A 147 -15.01 3.60 2.87
CA LEU A 147 -13.61 4.01 2.90
C LEU A 147 -13.49 5.27 3.76
N GLU A 148 -12.77 5.16 4.87
CA GLU A 148 -12.43 6.31 5.72
C GLU A 148 -11.00 6.75 5.40
N ILE A 149 -10.85 8.03 5.03
CA ILE A 149 -9.56 8.65 4.77
C ILE A 149 -9.23 9.54 5.99
N THR A 150 -8.16 9.18 6.71
CA THR A 150 -7.77 9.84 7.97
C THR A 150 -6.68 10.90 7.78
N GLY A 151 -6.19 11.10 6.54
CA GLY A 151 -5.22 12.12 6.17
C GLY A 151 -5.76 13.06 5.10
N GLY A 152 -5.32 14.31 5.13
CA GLY A 152 -5.75 15.32 4.16
C GLY A 152 -7.21 15.77 4.29
N SER A 153 -7.69 16.63 3.39
CA SER A 153 -9.06 17.18 3.50
C SER A 153 -9.73 17.59 2.19
N ASP A 154 -9.17 17.19 1.06
CA ASP A 154 -9.57 17.58 -0.28
C ASP A 154 -9.43 16.44 -1.30
N LEU A 155 -10.18 16.58 -2.39
CA LEU A 155 -10.08 15.78 -3.60
C LEU A 155 -9.29 16.58 -4.62
N ALA A 156 -8.13 16.05 -5.04
CA ALA A 156 -7.21 16.72 -5.92
C ALA A 156 -6.90 15.89 -7.17
N GLU A 157 -6.56 16.59 -8.24
CA GLU A 157 -5.99 16.01 -9.46
C GLU A 157 -4.64 16.67 -9.75
N PRO A 158 -3.64 15.92 -10.23
CA PRO A 158 -2.37 16.49 -10.61
C PRO A 158 -2.47 17.24 -11.94
N PHE A 159 -1.93 18.46 -11.99
CA PHE A 159 -1.80 19.25 -13.23
C PHE A 159 -0.39 19.75 -13.42
N ASP A 160 -0.02 19.92 -14.70
CA ASP A 160 1.10 20.76 -15.07
C ASP A 160 0.66 22.21 -15.00
N ILE A 161 1.41 22.99 -14.24
CA ILE A 161 1.11 24.40 -13.98
C ILE A 161 2.30 25.19 -14.48
N VAL A 162 2.07 26.06 -15.45
CA VAL A 162 3.15 26.84 -16.02
C VAL A 162 3.20 28.21 -15.38
N SER A 163 4.39 28.54 -14.89
CA SER A 163 4.69 29.80 -14.24
C SER A 163 6.16 30.16 -14.48
N SER A 164 6.45 31.45 -14.60
CA SER A 164 7.83 31.97 -14.52
C SER A 164 8.31 32.13 -13.07
N GLU A 165 7.39 32.01 -12.10
CA GLU A 165 7.65 32.15 -10.67
C GLU A 165 7.41 30.83 -9.93
N GLU A 166 7.95 30.72 -8.71
CA GLU A 166 7.75 29.59 -7.83
C GLU A 166 6.27 29.39 -7.49
N ILE A 167 5.75 28.19 -7.76
CA ILE A 167 4.38 27.81 -7.45
C ILE A 167 4.34 27.28 -6.02
N LYS A 168 3.49 27.88 -5.19
CA LYS A 168 3.36 27.53 -3.78
C LYS A 168 2.00 26.87 -3.51
N PRO A 169 1.94 25.89 -2.60
CA PRO A 169 0.66 25.44 -2.07
C PRO A 169 -0.19 26.62 -1.60
N GLY A 170 -1.48 26.53 -1.91
CA GLY A 170 -2.51 27.54 -1.66
C GLY A 170 -2.68 28.55 -2.78
N MET A 171 -1.83 28.54 -3.81
CA MET A 171 -2.03 29.44 -4.95
C MET A 171 -3.23 29.00 -5.80
N LEU A 172 -4.01 29.96 -6.27
CA LEU A 172 -5.09 29.74 -7.23
C LEU A 172 -4.52 29.58 -8.63
N VAL A 173 -5.13 28.67 -9.38
CA VAL A 173 -4.74 28.36 -10.76
C VAL A 173 -5.95 28.38 -11.68
N ALA A 174 -5.69 28.69 -12.94
CA ALA A 174 -6.68 28.84 -13.99
C ALA A 174 -6.28 28.05 -15.24
N ILE A 175 -7.25 27.66 -16.06
CA ILE A 175 -7.05 26.92 -17.29
C ILE A 175 -6.23 27.76 -18.26
N ASP A 176 -5.13 27.19 -18.76
CA ASP A 176 -4.33 27.85 -19.77
C ASP A 176 -4.92 27.63 -21.17
N SER A 177 -5.61 28.64 -21.68
CA SER A 177 -6.18 28.64 -23.04
C SER A 177 -5.17 28.41 -24.17
N LYS A 178 -3.86 28.65 -23.94
CA LYS A 178 -2.80 28.48 -24.94
C LYS A 178 -2.19 27.08 -24.90
N ARG A 179 -2.38 26.33 -23.82
CA ARG A 179 -1.81 24.99 -23.60
C ARG A 179 -2.88 24.03 -23.08
N PRO A 180 -3.62 23.36 -23.99
CA PRO A 180 -4.69 22.45 -23.61
C PRO A 180 -4.26 21.41 -22.57
N GLY A 181 -5.04 21.25 -21.51
CA GLY A 181 -4.77 20.33 -20.40
C GLY A 181 -3.84 20.87 -19.31
N GLN A 182 -3.21 22.03 -19.52
CA GLN A 182 -2.35 22.67 -18.53
C GLN A 182 -3.05 23.83 -17.83
N LEU A 183 -2.51 24.21 -16.68
CA LEU A 183 -2.94 25.35 -15.90
C LEU A 183 -1.85 26.42 -15.86
N GLN A 184 -2.24 27.61 -15.43
CA GLN A 184 -1.35 28.72 -15.12
C GLN A 184 -1.76 29.34 -13.78
N ILE A 185 -0.87 30.15 -13.20
CA ILE A 185 -1.24 30.96 -12.03
C ILE A 185 -2.38 31.91 -12.41
N ALA A 186 -3.42 31.94 -11.60
CA ALA A 186 -4.51 32.90 -11.78
C ALA A 186 -4.00 34.31 -11.40
N ASP A 187 -4.06 35.26 -12.34
CA ASP A 187 -3.53 36.61 -12.16
C ASP A 187 -4.56 37.72 -12.40
N SER A 188 -5.80 37.33 -12.68
CA SER A 188 -6.88 38.21 -13.08
C SER A 188 -8.09 38.05 -12.15
N ALA A 189 -8.61 39.17 -11.66
CA ALA A 189 -9.81 39.17 -10.82
C ALA A 189 -11.04 38.65 -11.59
N TYR A 190 -11.87 37.83 -10.92
CA TYR A 190 -13.09 37.25 -11.52
C TYR A 190 -12.83 36.40 -12.77
N ASP A 191 -11.71 35.68 -12.79
CA ASP A 191 -11.37 34.78 -13.89
C ASP A 191 -12.25 33.53 -13.85
N ARG A 192 -13.08 33.38 -14.88
CA ARG A 192 -14.00 32.25 -15.03
C ARG A 192 -13.31 30.93 -15.42
N THR A 193 -12.03 31.02 -15.76
CA THR A 193 -11.22 29.84 -16.08
C THR A 193 -10.53 29.27 -14.85
N VAL A 194 -10.80 29.80 -13.65
CA VAL A 194 -10.27 29.25 -12.41
C VAL A 194 -10.57 27.76 -12.28
N ALA A 195 -9.52 26.99 -12.05
CA ALA A 195 -9.57 25.53 -12.06
C ALA A 195 -9.47 24.92 -10.66
N GLY A 196 -8.93 25.67 -9.69
CA GLY A 196 -8.79 25.19 -8.32
C GLY A 196 -7.65 25.87 -7.57
N ILE A 197 -7.20 25.19 -6.51
CA ILE A 197 -6.18 25.68 -5.59
C ILE A 197 -5.10 24.61 -5.45
N VAL A 198 -3.82 24.98 -5.55
CA VAL A 198 -2.71 24.05 -5.32
C VAL A 198 -2.80 23.53 -3.88
N SER A 199 -2.97 22.22 -3.69
CA SER A 199 -3.13 21.60 -2.37
C SER A 199 -1.80 21.51 -1.62
N GLY A 200 -1.83 21.26 -0.29
CA GLY A 200 -0.64 21.14 0.55
C GLY A 200 -0.36 22.32 1.49
N ALA A 201 -1.12 23.42 1.40
CA ALA A 201 -0.87 24.60 2.21
C ALA A 201 -1.17 24.37 3.70
N ASN A 202 -0.34 24.97 4.55
CA ASN A 202 -0.46 24.93 6.02
C ASN A 202 -0.56 23.49 6.60
N GLY A 203 0.10 22.53 5.96
CA GLY A 203 0.15 21.13 6.41
C GLY A 203 -1.08 20.29 6.11
N ILE A 204 -2.04 20.80 5.32
CA ILE A 204 -3.17 20.01 4.81
C ILE A 204 -2.74 19.38 3.48
N ASN A 205 -2.47 18.07 3.50
CA ASN A 205 -2.20 17.30 2.29
C ASN A 205 -3.51 16.96 1.53
N PRO A 206 -3.43 16.56 0.25
CA PRO A 206 -4.52 15.89 -0.45
C PRO A 206 -5.07 14.71 0.35
N GLY A 207 -6.40 14.59 0.44
CA GLY A 207 -7.05 13.41 1.02
C GLY A 207 -7.22 12.29 0.00
N MET A 208 -7.64 12.64 -1.21
CA MET A 208 -7.74 11.72 -2.34
C MET A 208 -7.14 12.38 -3.58
N THR A 209 -6.25 11.66 -4.27
CA THR A 209 -5.67 12.11 -5.53
C THR A 209 -6.13 11.18 -6.65
N MET A 210 -6.76 11.74 -7.69
CA MET A 210 -7.20 10.99 -8.86
C MET A 210 -6.12 11.04 -9.93
N THR A 211 -5.60 9.87 -10.31
CA THR A 211 -4.55 9.75 -11.35
C THR A 211 -4.83 8.54 -12.24
N GLN A 212 -4.37 8.61 -13.49
CA GLN A 212 -4.35 7.46 -14.38
C GLN A 212 -2.97 7.32 -15.03
N LYS A 213 -2.29 6.20 -14.77
CA LYS A 213 -1.00 5.90 -15.41
C LYS A 213 -1.20 5.70 -16.92
N GLY A 214 -0.28 6.26 -17.73
CA GLY A 214 -0.23 6.05 -19.18
C GLY A 214 -1.15 6.96 -20.01
N ILE A 215 -1.75 7.98 -19.42
CA ILE A 215 -2.46 9.06 -20.13
C ILE A 215 -1.76 10.40 -19.84
N VAL A 216 -1.97 11.39 -20.73
CA VAL A 216 -1.39 12.75 -20.80
C VAL A 216 -1.72 13.65 -19.59
N THR A 217 -1.96 13.09 -18.41
CA THR A 217 -2.32 13.81 -17.18
C THR A 217 -1.45 13.32 -16.03
N ASP A 218 -0.13 13.35 -16.24
CA ASP A 218 0.91 13.07 -15.25
C ASP A 218 1.49 14.36 -14.65
N GLY A 219 0.59 15.33 -14.41
CA GLY A 219 0.98 16.62 -13.84
C GLY A 219 1.75 16.48 -12.53
N ALA A 220 2.60 17.47 -12.24
CA ALA A 220 3.45 17.41 -11.04
C ALA A 220 2.75 17.89 -9.75
N LEU A 221 1.73 18.74 -9.85
CA LEU A 221 1.20 19.49 -8.71
C LEU A 221 -0.28 19.16 -8.43
N PRO A 222 -0.65 18.77 -7.20
CA PRO A 222 -2.04 18.47 -6.86
C PRO A 222 -2.86 19.76 -6.78
N VAL A 223 -3.95 19.82 -7.55
CA VAL A 223 -4.91 20.92 -7.53
C VAL A 223 -6.22 20.42 -6.96
N ALA A 224 -6.64 21.02 -5.86
CA ALA A 224 -7.88 20.72 -5.19
C ALA A 224 -9.08 21.22 -5.99
N LEU A 225 -10.00 20.31 -6.27
CA LEU A 225 -11.25 20.57 -6.97
C LEU A 225 -12.41 20.75 -5.99
N THR A 226 -12.33 20.09 -4.83
CA THR A 226 -13.29 20.23 -3.73
C THR A 226 -12.67 19.83 -2.39
N GLY A 227 -13.25 20.29 -1.29
CA GLY A 227 -12.83 19.98 0.07
C GLY A 227 -12.37 21.20 0.86
N ARG A 228 -11.54 21.00 1.89
CA ARG A 228 -11.03 22.09 2.74
C ARG A 228 -9.55 22.31 2.48
N VAL A 229 -9.21 23.47 1.91
CA VAL A 229 -7.84 23.80 1.50
C VAL A 229 -7.50 25.22 1.93
N TYR A 230 -6.25 25.46 2.31
CA TYR A 230 -5.77 26.82 2.55
C TYR A 230 -5.43 27.50 1.23
N ALA A 231 -5.98 28.68 1.00
CA ALA A 231 -5.74 29.51 -0.16
C ALA A 231 -4.95 30.77 0.22
N TRP A 232 -4.04 31.22 -0.64
CA TRP A 232 -3.52 32.58 -0.57
C TRP A 232 -4.64 33.55 -0.92
N VAL A 233 -4.86 34.54 -0.07
CA VAL A 233 -5.93 35.53 -0.24
C VAL A 233 -5.36 36.93 -0.05
N ASP A 234 -5.78 37.84 -0.93
CA ASP A 234 -5.53 39.26 -0.86
C ASP A 234 -6.77 39.99 -0.34
N ALA A 235 -6.67 40.52 0.88
CA ALA A 235 -7.73 41.27 1.55
C ALA A 235 -7.66 42.79 1.28
N SER A 236 -6.97 43.23 0.21
CA SER A 236 -6.93 44.64 -0.20
C SER A 236 -8.30 45.19 -0.59
N ASN A 237 -9.21 44.34 -1.06
CA ASN A 237 -10.61 44.68 -1.39
C ASN A 237 -11.57 44.58 -0.19
N GLY A 238 -11.04 44.32 1.01
CA GLY A 238 -11.79 44.26 2.25
C GLY A 238 -11.48 43.00 3.08
N PRO A 239 -11.80 43.04 4.38
CA PRO A 239 -11.56 41.91 5.27
C PRO A 239 -12.38 40.68 4.85
N ILE A 240 -11.74 39.51 4.94
CA ILE A 240 -12.36 38.20 4.73
C ILE A 240 -12.96 37.72 6.05
N LYS A 241 -14.22 37.29 5.99
CA LYS A 241 -14.94 36.68 7.11
C LYS A 241 -15.38 35.27 6.73
N PRO A 242 -15.49 34.34 7.69
CA PRO A 242 -16.08 33.03 7.44
C PRO A 242 -17.48 33.17 6.82
N GLY A 243 -17.73 32.38 5.77
CA GLY A 243 -18.95 32.43 4.95
C GLY A 243 -18.86 33.31 3.70
N ASP A 244 -17.85 34.17 3.60
CA ASP A 244 -17.64 35.01 2.42
C ASP A 244 -17.34 34.16 1.18
N LEU A 245 -17.98 34.49 0.05
CA LEU A 245 -17.60 33.93 -1.25
C LEU A 245 -16.24 34.50 -1.67
N LEU A 246 -15.40 33.63 -2.22
CA LEU A 246 -14.09 33.99 -2.75
C LEU A 246 -14.00 33.73 -4.26
N THR A 247 -13.24 34.57 -4.95
CA THR A 247 -12.94 34.51 -6.38
C THR A 247 -11.44 34.78 -6.59
N THR A 248 -10.89 34.57 -7.78
CA THR A 248 -9.52 35.02 -8.12
C THR A 248 -9.36 36.53 -7.97
N SER A 249 -8.13 37.00 -7.72
CA SER A 249 -7.75 38.41 -7.60
C SER A 249 -6.75 38.83 -8.68
N ASN A 250 -6.47 40.14 -8.76
CA ASN A 250 -5.38 40.67 -9.59
C ASN A 250 -3.98 40.43 -8.99
N THR A 251 -3.90 39.94 -7.74
CA THR A 251 -2.64 39.48 -7.18
C THR A 251 -2.43 38.03 -7.64
N PRO A 252 -1.32 37.72 -8.35
CA PRO A 252 -1.06 36.38 -8.86
C PRO A 252 -1.17 35.29 -7.79
N GLY A 253 -1.93 34.25 -8.09
CA GLY A 253 -2.17 33.09 -7.23
C GLY A 253 -3.03 33.38 -6.00
N HIS A 254 -3.58 34.58 -5.84
CA HIS A 254 -4.37 34.93 -4.67
C HIS A 254 -5.86 35.00 -5.00
N ALA A 255 -6.69 34.54 -4.07
CA ALA A 255 -8.12 34.83 -4.06
C ALA A 255 -8.38 36.24 -3.50
N MET A 256 -9.61 36.71 -3.65
CA MET A 256 -10.15 37.89 -2.96
C MET A 256 -11.62 37.65 -2.62
N LYS A 257 -12.17 38.51 -1.77
CA LYS A 257 -13.62 38.55 -1.49
C LYS A 257 -14.41 38.86 -2.76
N VAL A 258 -15.53 38.17 -2.95
CA VAL A 258 -16.54 38.58 -3.93
C VAL A 258 -17.27 39.84 -3.42
N ASP A 259 -17.18 40.91 -4.20
CA ASP A 259 -17.92 42.16 -4.05
C ASP A 259 -18.91 42.42 -5.20
N ASP A 260 -18.64 41.87 -6.39
CA ASP A 260 -19.50 41.90 -7.58
C ASP A 260 -20.05 40.49 -7.87
N TYR A 261 -21.28 40.26 -7.42
CA TYR A 261 -21.97 38.98 -7.58
C TYR A 261 -22.33 38.64 -9.03
N VAL A 262 -22.40 39.65 -9.91
CA VAL A 262 -22.72 39.43 -11.33
C VAL A 262 -21.49 38.90 -12.06
N LYS A 263 -20.31 39.46 -11.77
CA LYS A 263 -19.04 38.95 -12.30
C LYS A 263 -18.64 37.61 -11.72
N ALA A 264 -18.97 37.37 -10.45
CA ALA A 264 -18.64 36.14 -9.74
C ALA A 264 -19.23 34.86 -10.36
N GLN A 265 -20.28 34.97 -11.19
CA GLN A 265 -20.85 33.80 -11.84
C GLN A 265 -19.81 33.11 -12.73
N GLY A 266 -19.48 31.86 -12.38
CA GLY A 266 -18.46 31.02 -13.02
C GLY A 266 -17.01 31.29 -12.57
N ALA A 267 -16.78 32.16 -11.58
CA ALA A 267 -15.44 32.50 -11.06
C ALA A 267 -15.30 32.24 -9.54
N ILE A 268 -16.35 31.73 -8.89
CA ILE A 268 -16.34 31.43 -7.46
C ILE A 268 -15.52 30.16 -7.22
N ILE A 269 -14.54 30.26 -6.32
CA ILE A 269 -13.73 29.11 -5.90
C ILE A 269 -14.28 28.41 -4.65
N GLY A 270 -15.15 29.08 -3.90
CA GLY A 270 -15.73 28.54 -2.68
C GLY A 270 -16.02 29.59 -1.63
N LYS A 271 -16.10 29.15 -0.37
CA LYS A 271 -16.38 29.99 0.79
C LYS A 271 -15.24 29.99 1.79
N ALA A 272 -14.91 31.16 2.32
CA ALA A 272 -13.98 31.28 3.43
C ALA A 272 -14.50 30.53 4.67
N MET A 273 -13.62 29.80 5.33
CA MET A 273 -13.85 29.14 6.63
C MET A 273 -13.04 29.81 7.76
N SER A 274 -12.02 30.59 7.42
CA SER A 274 -11.28 31.44 8.36
C SER A 274 -11.29 32.90 7.95
N ALA A 275 -10.91 33.79 8.86
CA ALA A 275 -10.87 35.24 8.61
C ALA A 275 -9.48 35.71 8.17
N LEU A 276 -9.42 36.83 7.44
CA LEU A 276 -8.21 37.59 7.17
C LEU A 276 -8.57 39.09 7.23
N LYS A 277 -7.99 39.82 8.20
CA LYS A 277 -8.39 41.21 8.46
C LYS A 277 -7.92 42.20 7.38
N GLN A 278 -6.70 42.02 6.88
CA GLN A 278 -6.06 42.89 5.91
C GLN A 278 -4.82 42.21 5.31
N GLY A 279 -4.30 42.76 4.22
CA GLY A 279 -3.07 42.28 3.58
C GLY A 279 -3.23 40.93 2.89
N LYS A 280 -2.12 40.21 2.74
CA LYS A 280 -2.07 38.91 2.04
C LYS A 280 -1.77 37.80 3.06
N GLY A 281 -2.48 36.69 2.96
CA GLY A 281 -2.31 35.58 3.90
C GLY A 281 -3.10 34.34 3.52
N LEU A 282 -2.86 33.25 4.25
CA LEU A 282 -3.60 32.00 4.06
C LEU A 282 -4.97 32.06 4.73
N VAL A 283 -6.00 31.64 4.01
CA VAL A 283 -7.38 31.49 4.49
C VAL A 283 -7.82 30.05 4.22
N LEU A 284 -8.40 29.38 5.20
CA LEU A 284 -9.03 28.07 4.99
C LEU A 284 -10.29 28.29 4.16
N VAL A 285 -10.46 27.53 3.08
CA VAL A 285 -11.57 27.65 2.14
C VAL A 285 -12.27 26.30 2.01
N LEU A 286 -13.59 26.32 2.03
CA LEU A 286 -14.42 25.22 1.55
C LEU A 286 -14.54 25.37 0.03
N VAL A 287 -13.75 24.59 -0.70
CA VAL A 287 -13.67 24.61 -2.16
C VAL A 287 -14.90 23.94 -2.75
N SER A 288 -15.54 24.68 -3.65
CA SER A 288 -16.69 24.25 -4.44
C SER A 288 -16.65 25.07 -5.72
N LEU A 289 -15.92 24.59 -6.72
CA LEU A 289 -15.89 25.21 -8.04
C LEU A 289 -17.29 25.06 -8.66
N GLN A 290 -17.87 26.18 -9.14
CA GLN A 290 -19.21 26.25 -9.74
C GLN A 290 -19.17 26.97 -11.08
#